data_AF-A0AAW2E3I7-F1
#
_entry.id   AF-A0AAW2E3I7-F1
#
_cell.length_a   1.000
_cell.length_b   1.000
_cell.length_c   1.000
_cell.angle_alpha   90.00
_cell.angle_beta   90.00
_cell.angle_gamma   90.00
#
_symmetry.space_group_name_H-M   'P 1'
#
loop_
_entity.id
_entity.type
_entity.pdbx_description
1 polymer ?
#
loop_
_entity_poly.entity_id
_entity_poly.type
_entity_poly.pdbx_seq_one_letter_code
_entity_poly.pdbx_strand_id
1 'polypeptide(L)' 'TILLGVNPTNAVKLCPDICLDYAYMTCPSSGNQKLDPACNCCFAPGCTLYLPDGTSTYCN' A
#
# COMPACT_ATOMS: atom_id res chain seq x y z
N THR A 1 -6.57 -9.68 21.18
CA THR A 1 -5.15 -9.56 21.58
C THR A 1 -4.71 -8.15 21.36
N ILE A 2 -4.35 -7.43 22.43
CA ILE A 2 -3.68 -6.13 22.36
C ILE A 2 -2.21 -6.42 22.63
N LEU A 3 -1.30 -6.01 21.75
CA LEU A 3 0.10 -5.85 22.11
C LEU A 3 0.52 -4.40 21.86
N LEU A 4 0.68 -3.68 22.97
CA LEU A 4 1.39 -2.41 23.08
C LEU A 4 2.89 -2.70 23.08
N GLY A 5 3.62 -2.07 22.15
CA GLY A 5 5.08 -2.16 22.07
C GLY A 5 5.66 -1.05 21.20
N VAL A 6 5.60 0.20 21.69
CA VAL A 6 6.20 1.35 21.01
C VAL A 6 7.54 1.65 21.68
N ASN A 7 8.64 1.39 20.97
CA ASN A 7 9.99 1.78 21.34
C ASN A 7 10.37 3.03 20.51
N PRO A 8 10.69 4.20 21.11
CA PRO A 8 10.64 5.49 20.42
C PRO A 8 11.85 5.81 19.52
N THR A 9 12.62 4.81 19.07
CA THR A 9 13.77 5.04 18.15
C THR A 9 13.54 4.59 16.71
N ASN A 10 12.38 4.01 16.38
CA ASN A 10 11.94 3.79 14.99
C ASN A 10 10.42 3.95 14.95
N ALA A 11 9.91 4.95 14.24
CA ALA A 11 8.48 5.17 14.12
C ALA A 11 7.81 3.94 13.47
N VAL A 12 6.99 3.22 14.23
CA VAL A 12 6.15 2.15 13.70
C VAL A 12 5.06 2.81 12.85
N LYS A 13 5.11 2.63 11.53
CA LYS A 13 4.08 3.11 10.61
C LYS A 13 2.79 2.32 10.86
N LEU A 14 1.83 2.95 11.52
CA LEU A 14 0.48 2.42 11.70
C LEU A 14 -0.30 2.65 10.41
N CYS A 15 -0.74 1.56 9.78
CA CYS A 15 -1.56 1.62 8.59
C CYS A 15 -3.04 1.41 8.95
N PRO A 16 -3.97 2.18 8.37
CA PRO A 16 -5.39 1.90 8.53
C PRO A 16 -5.73 0.57 7.83
N ASP A 17 -6.63 -0.20 8.45
CA ASP A 17 -7.12 -1.48 7.90
C ASP A 17 -8.19 -1.30 6.81
N ILE A 18 -8.53 -0.05 6.46
CA ILE A 18 -9.49 0.22 5.40
C ILE A 18 -8.82 -0.03 4.05
N CYS A 19 -9.32 -1.03 3.32
CA CYS A 19 -8.87 -1.35 1.98
C CYS A 19 -9.79 -0.74 0.93
N LEU A 20 -9.17 -0.27 -0.15
CA LEU A 20 -9.90 0.09 -1.36
C LEU A 20 -9.80 -1.07 -2.35
N ASP A 21 -10.83 -1.21 -3.18
CA ASP A 21 -10.91 -2.29 -4.16
C ASP A 21 -10.12 -1.92 -5.42
N TYR A 22 -8.79 -2.00 -5.31
CA TYR A 22 -7.90 -1.81 -6.44
C TYR A 22 -7.89 -3.06 -7.33
N ALA A 23 -7.73 -2.88 -8.64
CA ALA A 23 -7.69 -3.97 -9.61
C ALA A 23 -6.30 -4.61 -9.73
N TYR A 24 -5.25 -3.79 -9.70
CA TYR A 24 -3.85 -4.25 -9.73
C TYR A 24 -2.92 -3.12 -9.27
N MET A 25 -1.65 -3.44 -9.07
CA MET A 25 -0.61 -2.44 -8.85
C MET A 25 0.61 -2.63 -9.73
N THR A 26 1.41 -1.57 -9.86
CA THR A 26 2.76 -1.63 -10.44
C THR A 26 3.74 -0.97 -9.49
N CYS A 27 4.95 -1.54 -9.38
CA CYS A 27 6.01 -1.03 -8.53
C CYS A 27 7.31 -0.90 -9.35
N PRO A 28 8.14 0.13 -9.10
CA PRO A 28 9.41 0.30 -9.81
C PRO A 28 10.32 -0.94 -9.73
N SER A 29 10.29 -1.66 -8.61
CA SER A 29 11.07 -2.88 -8.40
C SER A 29 10.71 -4.05 -9.34
N SER A 30 9.47 -4.09 -9.83
CA SER A 30 8.95 -5.11 -10.76
C SER A 30 8.72 -4.55 -12.17
N GLY A 31 9.11 -3.29 -12.42
CA GLY A 31 8.84 -2.59 -13.67
C GLY A 31 7.34 -2.47 -13.97
N ASN A 32 6.94 -2.89 -15.17
CA ASN A 32 5.56 -2.77 -15.66
C ASN A 32 4.69 -4.00 -15.36
N GLN A 33 5.17 -4.95 -14.55
CA GLN A 33 4.40 -6.12 -14.17
C GLN A 33 3.17 -5.70 -13.36
N LYS A 34 1.99 -6.20 -13.75
CA LYS A 34 0.77 -6.07 -12.95
C LYS A 34 0.82 -7.09 -11.82
N LEU A 35 0.87 -6.60 -10.58
CA LEU A 35 0.89 -7.39 -9.36
C LEU A 35 -0.48 -7.34 -8.67
N ASP A 36 -0.72 -8.29 -7.78
CA ASP A 36 -1.85 -8.22 -6.85
C ASP A 36 -1.77 -6.90 -6.05
N PRO A 37 -2.88 -6.16 -5.95
CA PRO A 37 -2.88 -4.86 -5.33
C PRO A 37 -2.75 -4.98 -3.82
N ALA A 38 -2.01 -4.04 -3.23
CA ALA A 38 -2.06 -3.84 -1.80
C ALA A 38 -3.39 -3.22 -1.37
N CYS A 39 -3.79 -3.47 -0.12
CA CYS A 39 -4.99 -2.93 0.50
C CYS A 39 -5.12 -1.39 0.37
N ASN A 40 -4.01 -0.67 0.60
CA ASN A 40 -3.91 0.78 0.43
C ASN A 40 -2.44 1.22 0.31
N CYS A 41 -2.22 2.52 0.04
CA CYS A 41 -0.88 3.08 -0.12
C CYS A 41 0.04 2.97 1.09
N CYS A 42 -0.50 2.74 2.29
CA CYS A 42 0.34 2.56 3.46
C CYS A 42 1.21 1.30 3.36
N PHE A 43 0.69 0.27 2.67
CA PHE A 43 1.34 -1.02 2.45
C PHE A 43 2.11 -1.12 1.13
N ALA A 44 1.97 -0.15 0.23
CA ALA A 44 2.66 -0.12 -1.06
C ALA A 44 3.35 1.23 -1.36
N PRO A 45 4.25 1.71 -0.47
CA PRO A 45 4.97 2.94 -0.72
C PRO A 45 5.86 2.83 -1.97
N GLY A 46 5.81 3.85 -2.82
CA GLY A 46 6.54 3.91 -4.09
C GLY A 46 5.89 3.16 -5.25
N CYS A 47 4.70 2.57 -5.07
CA CYS A 47 3.95 1.87 -6.11
C CYS A 47 2.77 2.71 -6.61
N THR A 48 2.21 2.34 -7.76
CA THR A 48 0.95 2.89 -8.28
C THR A 48 -0.15 1.84 -8.15
N LEU A 49 -1.24 2.20 -7.46
CA LEU A 49 -2.45 1.38 -7.34
C LEU A 49 -3.46 1.82 -8.41
N TYR A 50 -4.04 0.87 -9.14
CA TYR A 50 -5.00 1.12 -10.21
C TYR A 50 -6.39 0.65 -9.79
N LEU A 51 -7.40 1.51 -9.96
CA LEU A 51 -8.78 1.20 -9.64
C LEU A 51 -9.51 0.57 -10.84
N PRO A 52 -10.60 -0.20 -10.61
CA PRO A 52 -11.42 -0.77 -11.66
C PRO A 52 -12.05 0.26 -12.61
N ASP A 53 -12.24 1.51 -12.14
CA ASP A 53 -12.79 2.62 -12.92
C ASP A 53 -11.77 3.24 -13.91
N GLY A 54 -10.53 2.73 -13.92
CA GLY A 54 -9.45 3.21 -14.78
C GLY A 54 -8.63 4.36 -14.17
N THR A 55 -8.98 4.85 -12.98
CA THR A 55 -8.16 5.82 -12.25
C THR A 55 -6.99 5.15 -11.55
N SER A 56 -5.99 5.93 -11.13
CA SER A 56 -4.83 5.40 -10.41
C SER A 56 -4.29 6.38 -9.38
N THR A 57 -3.60 5.86 -8.37
CA THR A 57 -2.98 6.64 -7.30
C THR A 57 -1.54 6.19 -7.11
N TYR A 58 -0.60 7.13 -7.22
CA TYR A 58 0.80 6.89 -6.82
C TYR A 58 0.93 7.04 -5.31
N CYS A 59 1.54 6.04 -4.67
CA CYS A 59 1.73 5.98 -3.24
C CYS A 59 3.09 6.56 -2.87
N ASN A 60 3.10 7.68 -2.15
CA ASN A 60 4.31 8.34 -1.64
C ASN A 60 4.85 7.69 -0.36
#